data_AF-A0A0X8FME5-F1
#
_entry.id   AF-A0A0X8FME5-F1
#
_cell.length_a   1.000
_cell.length_b   1.000
_cell.length_c   1.000
_cell.angle_alpha   90.00
_cell.angle_beta   90.00
_cell.angle_gamma   90.00
#
_symmetry.space_group_name_H-M   'P 1'
#
loop_
_entity.id
_entity.type
_entity.pdbx_description
1 polymer ?
#
loop_
_entity_poly.entity_id
_entity_poly.type
_entity_poly.pdbx_seq_one_letter_code
_entity_poly.pdbx_strand_id
1 'polypeptide(L)' 'MKFGYRKPNLKKRLKARTTGKMKRQVKRAINPYYGKKGSGWGRSPKRAAYNKVYNKTTTGCLIPLMLIAGCLLAILIG' A
#
# COMPACT_ATOMS: atom_id res chain seq x y z
N MET A 1 5.63 11.37 6.91
CA MET A 1 4.72 10.49 7.69
C MET A 1 4.77 10.94 9.14
N LYS A 2 3.66 10.98 9.89
CA LYS A 2 3.73 11.23 11.36
C LYS A 2 4.11 9.92 12.06
N PHE A 3 5.29 9.87 12.67
CA PHE A 3 5.71 8.79 13.55
C PHE A 3 5.11 8.98 14.94
N GLY A 4 4.63 7.89 15.54
CA GLY A 4 4.07 7.88 16.90
C GLY A 4 2.77 7.10 17.04
N TYR A 5 2.42 6.78 18.29
CA TYR A 5 1.21 6.04 18.63
C TYR A 5 -0.03 6.86 18.27
N ARG A 6 -0.90 6.32 17.42
CA ARG A 6 -2.19 6.96 17.16
C ARG A 6 -3.11 6.74 18.34
N LYS A 7 -3.62 7.84 18.93
CA LYS A 7 -4.65 7.78 19.97
C LYS A 7 -5.85 6.96 19.46
N PRO A 8 -6.23 5.85 20.12
CA PRO A 8 -7.39 5.08 19.71
C PRO A 8 -8.67 5.89 19.93
N ASN A 9 -9.61 5.82 18.98
CA ASN A 9 -10.89 6.53 19.04
C ASN A 9 -12.07 5.55 18.94
N LEU A 10 -12.75 5.30 20.06
CA LEU A 10 -13.85 4.34 20.15
C LEU A 10 -14.99 4.63 19.16
N LYS A 11 -15.36 5.92 19.00
CA LYS A 11 -16.39 6.36 18.06
C LYS A 11 -16.08 5.97 16.60
N LYS A 12 -14.83 6.11 16.15
CA LYS A 12 -14.48 5.73 14.75
C LYS A 12 -14.41 4.22 14.60
N ARG A 13 -13.96 3.49 15.63
CA ARG A 13 -13.97 2.00 15.62
C ARG A 13 -15.39 1.47 15.45
N LEU A 14 -16.35 1.96 16.25
CA LEU A 14 -17.75 1.55 16.17
C LEU A 14 -18.37 1.91 14.81
N LYS A 15 -18.19 3.15 14.34
CA LYS A 15 -18.67 3.57 13.00
C LYS A 15 -18.09 2.73 11.87
N ALA A 16 -16.82 2.34 11.94
CA ALA A 16 -16.19 1.51 10.93
C ALA A 16 -16.79 0.09 10.88
N ARG A 17 -17.25 -0.43 12.03
CA ARG A 17 -17.86 -1.75 12.16
C ARG A 17 -19.33 -1.79 11.73
N THR A 18 -20.09 -0.71 11.98
CA THR A 18 -21.53 -0.64 11.66
C THR A 18 -21.77 0.07 10.33
N THR A 19 -21.98 1.39 10.36
CA THR A 19 -22.38 2.22 9.22
C THR A 19 -21.38 2.20 8.08
N GLY A 20 -20.08 2.24 8.39
CA GLY A 20 -19.01 2.19 7.40
C GLY A 20 -18.91 0.85 6.68
N LYS A 21 -19.19 -0.26 7.40
CA LYS A 21 -19.22 -1.61 6.81
C LYS A 21 -20.36 -1.71 5.80
N MET A 22 -21.57 -1.33 6.20
CA MET A 22 -22.75 -1.36 5.34
C MET A 22 -22.56 -0.52 4.07
N LYS A 23 -22.09 0.73 4.19
CA LYS A 23 -21.82 1.61 3.03
C LYS A 23 -20.81 1.00 2.05
N ARG A 24 -19.79 0.29 2.54
CA ARG A 24 -18.80 -0.39 1.68
C ARG A 24 -19.41 -1.61 0.97
N GLN A 25 -20.28 -2.36 1.63
CA GLN A 25 -20.97 -3.50 1.02
C GLN A 25 -21.88 -3.04 -0.12
N VAL A 26 -22.68 -2.00 0.11
CA VAL A 26 -23.55 -1.41 -0.93
C VAL A 26 -22.71 -0.91 -2.12
N LYS A 27 -21.61 -0.20 -1.87
CA LYS A 27 -20.71 0.25 -2.96
C LYS A 27 -20.07 -0.89 -3.75
N ARG A 28 -19.76 -2.01 -3.10
CA ARG A 28 -19.24 -3.22 -3.77
C ARG A 28 -20.31 -3.92 -4.61
N ALA A 29 -21.57 -3.90 -4.16
CA ALA A 29 -22.68 -4.50 -4.89
C ALA A 29 -23.04 -3.68 -6.14
N ILE A 30 -23.03 -2.35 -6.04
CA ILE A 30 -23.40 -1.47 -7.16
C ILE A 30 -22.28 -1.31 -8.18
N ASN A 31 -21.02 -1.22 -7.73
CA ASN A 31 -19.89 -1.00 -8.63
C ASN A 31 -19.01 -2.25 -8.73
N PRO A 32 -19.02 -2.97 -9.87
CA PRO A 32 -18.25 -4.21 -10.04
C PRO A 32 -16.73 -3.99 -9.95
N TYR A 33 -16.25 -2.75 -10.14
CA TYR A 33 -14.83 -2.39 -10.10
C TYR A 33 -14.36 -1.89 -8.72
N TYR A 34 -15.26 -1.66 -7.75
CA TYR A 34 -14.88 -1.09 -6.45
C TYR A 34 -14.10 -2.09 -5.58
N GLY A 35 -12.83 -1.77 -5.30
CA GLY A 35 -11.95 -2.58 -4.45
C GLY A 35 -11.38 -3.83 -5.13
N LYS A 36 -11.53 -3.97 -6.46
CA LYS A 36 -10.91 -5.05 -7.23
C LYS A 36 -9.48 -4.67 -7.64
N LYS A 37 -8.57 -5.65 -7.61
CA LYS A 37 -7.20 -5.50 -8.12
C LYS A 37 -7.26 -5.13 -9.60
N GLY A 38 -6.48 -4.15 -10.04
CA GLY A 38 -6.43 -3.70 -11.45
C GLY A 38 -7.43 -2.60 -11.84
N SER A 39 -8.43 -2.28 -11.00
CA SER A 39 -9.37 -1.15 -11.24
C SER A 39 -8.69 0.21 -11.46
N GLY A 40 -7.44 0.37 -10.99
CA GLY A 40 -6.62 1.55 -11.22
C GLY A 40 -6.26 1.80 -12.69
N TRP A 41 -6.23 0.77 -13.53
CA TRP A 41 -5.94 0.90 -14.97
C TRP A 41 -7.06 1.63 -15.71
N GLY A 42 -8.33 1.33 -15.41
CA GLY A 42 -9.47 1.98 -16.03
C GLY A 42 -9.75 3.39 -15.51
N ARG A 43 -9.46 3.68 -14.24
CA ARG A 43 -9.79 4.98 -13.62
C ARG A 43 -8.65 5.99 -13.65
N SER A 44 -7.40 5.54 -13.71
CA SER A 44 -6.21 6.41 -13.64
C SER A 44 -4.96 5.71 -14.22
N PRO A 45 -4.86 5.57 -15.55
CA PRO A 45 -3.81 4.78 -16.19
C PRO A 45 -2.39 5.31 -15.90
N LYS A 46 -2.19 6.64 -15.89
CA LYS A 46 -0.89 7.27 -15.58
C LYS A 46 -0.35 6.88 -14.20
N ARG A 47 -1.22 6.90 -13.19
CA ARG A 47 -0.86 6.53 -11.81
C ARG A 47 -0.64 5.03 -11.66
N ALA A 48 -1.42 4.22 -12.36
CA ALA A 48 -1.24 2.77 -12.37
C ALA A 48 0.10 2.36 -13.00
N ALA A 49 0.49 2.99 -14.11
CA ALA A 49 1.77 2.76 -14.77
C ALA A 49 2.95 3.18 -13.87
N TYR A 50 2.91 4.39 -13.30
CA TYR A 50 3.94 4.88 -12.38
C TYR A 50 4.11 3.96 -11.16
N ASN A 51 3.02 3.57 -10.50
CA ASN A 51 3.08 2.66 -9.36
C ASN A 51 3.62 1.27 -9.73
N LYS A 52 3.35 0.78 -10.96
CA LYS A 52 3.88 -0.51 -11.43
C LYS A 52 5.38 -0.44 -11.64
N VAL A 53 5.89 0.64 -12.22
CA VAL A 53 7.34 0.85 -12.41
C VAL A 53 8.02 1.01 -11.05
N TYR A 54 7.50 1.89 -10.17
CA TYR A 54 8.02 2.12 -8.83
C TYR A 54 8.10 0.83 -8.00
N ASN A 55 7.02 0.04 -7.96
CA ASN A 55 7.05 -1.22 -7.22
C ASN A 55 8.08 -2.20 -7.79
N LYS A 56 8.23 -2.29 -9.12
CA LYS A 56 9.23 -3.17 -9.74
C LYS A 56 10.67 -2.72 -9.45
N THR A 57 10.95 -1.43 -9.51
CA THR A 57 12.31 -0.90 -9.30
C THR A 57 12.69 -0.89 -7.83
N THR A 58 11.77 -0.53 -6.94
CA THR A 58 12.05 -0.43 -5.50
C THR A 58 12.08 -1.80 -4.81
N THR A 59 11.20 -2.75 -5.11
CA THR A 59 11.27 -4.08 -4.45
C THR A 59 12.26 -5.02 -5.13
N GLY A 60 12.50 -4.86 -6.44
CA GLY A 60 13.36 -5.76 -7.22
C GLY A 60 14.85 -5.40 -7.17
N CYS A 61 15.20 -4.10 -7.23
CA CYS A 61 16.59 -3.66 -7.35
C CYS A 61 17.17 -3.16 -6.02
N LEU A 62 16.36 -2.50 -5.19
CA LEU A 62 16.87 -1.87 -3.97
C LEU A 62 17.24 -2.89 -2.88
N ILE A 63 16.50 -4.00 -2.77
CA ILE A 63 16.71 -5.01 -1.72
C ILE A 63 18.02 -5.81 -1.95
N PRO A 64 18.33 -6.32 -3.16
CA PRO A 64 19.61 -6.96 -3.42
C PRO A 64 20.79 -6.00 -3.31
N LEU A 65 20.64 -4.75 -3.78
CA LEU A 65 21.71 -3.75 -3.75
C LEU A 65 22.08 -3.33 -2.32
N MET A 66 21.09 -3.23 -1.42
CA MET A 66 21.33 -2.98 0.01
C MET A 66 22.01 -4.18 0.71
N LEU A 67 21.65 -5.42 0.34
CA LEU A 67 22.29 -6.63 0.88
C LEU A 67 23.73 -6.78 0.40
N ILE A 68 24.00 -6.55 -0.89
CA ILE A 68 25.35 -6.60 -1.46
C ILE A 68 26.23 -5.49 -0.87
N ALA A 69 25.73 -4.26 -0.75
CA ALA A 69 26.46 -3.16 -0.15
C ALA A 69 26.76 -3.39 1.34
N GLY A 70 25.80 -3.97 2.09
CA GLY A 70 26.00 -4.33 3.50
C GLY A 70 27.05 -5.44 3.68
N CYS A 71 27.04 -6.47 2.83
CA CYS A 71 28.04 -7.53 2.85
C CYS A 71 29.44 -7.01 2.49
N LEU A 72 29.57 -6.11 1.51
CA LEU A 72 30.87 -5.51 1.15
C LEU A 72 31.43 -4.64 2.29
N LEU A 73 30.59 -3.87 2.97
CA LEU A 73 30.99 -3.10 4.14
C LEU A 73 31.44 -3.99 5.31
N ALA A 74 30.79 -5.15 5.51
CA ALA A 74 31.18 -6.10 6.54
C ALA A 74 32.54 -6.79 6.26
N ILE A 75 32.89 -7.03 5.00
CA ILE A 75 34.19 -7.59 4.59
C ILE A 75 35.33 -6.57 4.71
N LEU A 76 35.02 -5.27 4.58
CA LEU A 76 36.00 -4.17 4.66
C LEU A 76 36.32 -3.72 6.10
N ILE A 77 35.44 -4.04 7.06
CA ILE A 77 35.59 -3.68 8.48
C ILE A 77 36.05 -4.88 9.33
N GLY A 78 35.92 -6.11 8.80
CA GLY A 78 36.38 -7.35 9.42
C GLY A 78 37.80 -7.74 9.04
#